data_AF-A0A3P7D367-F1
#
_entry.id   AF-A0A3P7D367-F1
#
_cell.length_a   1.000
_cell.length_b   1.000
_cell.length_c   1.000
_cell.angle_alpha   90.00
_cell.angle_beta   90.00
_cell.angle_gamma   90.00
#
_symmetry.space_group_name_H-M   'P 1'
#
loop_
_entity.id
_entity.type
_entity.pdbx_description
1 polymer ?
#
loop_
_entity_poly.entity_id
_entity_poly.type
_entity_poly.pdbx_seq_one_letter_code
_entity_poly.pdbx_strand_id
1 'polypeptide(L)'
;MQTRMFEMNIKKALKSFLIYETPKLVEINNWKIGLTQRILQVSIAIYVIWYVDIINSIGSWVIIYEKGYQVNDTAMTSVTTKIKGIMIIKYPSEDNEMPQIADAADIVYPQLENNAFFIMTNRIKTIGQVATSCTGVEIGPKFTCDSDNDCASLKPLETGVPTGKCLKPPSRSGVCEIYAWCPLENDTHVLKNGQQTLDFIRNYTVYIKNNIEFPQFEVKRNNRDAWISNASFGSCRYDPNHYVDKYCPIFKMSTIFDQTGVDINTIFKGGVLGIIINWNCDLDYGLGSCNPQYSFTNLEDSPDKLSGFNFRYAIYYREGGVLHRDLIKAYGIRFNIFVHATAGKFNVIPLFLNLGSGLALLSLVSKNVYSFPKFSLYLYQ
;
A
#
# COMPACT_ATOMS: atom_id res chain seq x y z
N MET A 1 -38.99 45.82 56.93
CA MET A 1 -39.79 44.58 56.83
C MET A 1 -39.60 43.88 55.48
N GLN A 2 -39.53 44.60 54.36
CA GLN A 2 -39.24 44.04 53.02
C GLN A 2 -37.89 43.30 52.89
N THR A 3 -36.82 43.79 53.50
CA THR A 3 -35.49 43.14 53.46
C THR A 3 -35.44 41.77 54.14
N ARG A 4 -36.15 41.60 55.27
CA ARG A 4 -36.26 40.29 55.96
C ARG A 4 -37.13 39.29 55.16
N MET A 5 -38.15 39.76 54.45
CA MET A 5 -38.97 38.93 53.57
C MET A 5 -38.18 38.44 52.34
N PHE A 6 -37.34 39.30 51.76
CA PHE A 6 -36.47 38.95 50.64
C PHE A 6 -35.39 37.92 51.06
N GLU A 7 -34.75 38.12 52.23
CA GLU A 7 -33.82 37.12 52.79
C GLU A 7 -34.49 35.78 53.11
N MET A 8 -35.72 35.80 53.62
CA MET A 8 -36.49 34.57 53.91
C MET A 8 -36.85 33.82 52.62
N ASN A 9 -37.21 34.53 51.54
CA ASN A 9 -37.51 33.92 50.24
C ASN A 9 -36.26 33.36 49.56
N ILE A 10 -35.11 34.05 49.67
CA ILE A 10 -33.82 33.53 49.19
C ILE A 10 -33.42 32.27 49.97
N LYS A 11 -33.56 32.27 51.30
CA LYS A 11 -33.29 31.08 52.12
C LYS A 11 -34.21 29.91 51.79
N LYS A 12 -35.47 30.17 51.44
CA LYS A 12 -36.44 29.14 51.02
C LYS A 12 -36.10 28.60 49.63
N ALA A 13 -35.72 29.46 48.70
CA ALA A 13 -35.27 29.09 47.37
C ALA A 13 -33.96 28.27 47.40
N LEU A 14 -32.97 28.68 48.20
CA LEU A 14 -31.74 27.92 48.42
C LEU A 14 -32.01 26.56 49.05
N LYS A 15 -32.91 26.50 50.05
CA LYS A 15 -33.31 25.22 50.65
C LYS A 15 -34.00 24.31 49.65
N SER A 16 -34.84 24.86 48.77
CA SER A 16 -35.50 24.09 47.71
C SER A 16 -34.52 23.63 46.62
N PHE A 17 -33.51 24.44 46.32
CA PHE A 17 -32.45 24.11 45.35
C PHE A 17 -31.52 22.99 45.86
N LEU A 18 -31.37 22.87 47.18
CA LEU A 18 -30.57 21.84 47.83
C LEU A 18 -31.37 20.58 48.21
N ILE A 19 -32.58 20.39 47.66
CA ILE A 19 -33.35 19.16 47.83
C ILE A 19 -32.82 18.11 46.86
N TYR A 20 -32.44 16.94 47.40
CA TYR A 20 -32.04 15.79 46.61
C TYR A 20 -33.16 14.74 46.65
N GLU A 21 -33.76 14.46 45.49
CA GLU A 21 -34.81 13.46 45.34
C GLU A 21 -34.20 12.10 44.99
N THR A 22 -34.63 11.05 45.70
CA THR A 22 -34.24 9.66 45.41
C THR A 22 -35.45 8.79 45.16
N PRO A 23 -35.37 7.83 44.21
CA PRO A 23 -36.44 6.87 44.03
C PRO A 23 -36.53 5.94 45.24
N LYS A 24 -37.76 5.66 45.70
CA LYS A 24 -37.99 4.65 46.72
C LYS A 24 -37.74 3.26 46.11
N LEU A 25 -36.73 2.56 46.62
CA LEU A 25 -36.40 1.20 46.19
C LEU A 25 -37.23 0.17 46.97
N VAL A 26 -37.65 -0.89 46.28
CA VAL A 26 -38.33 -2.04 46.87
C VAL A 26 -37.41 -3.25 46.74
N GLU A 27 -37.21 -3.96 47.85
CA GLU A 27 -36.41 -5.18 47.87
C GLU A 27 -37.31 -6.40 47.61
N ILE A 28 -37.01 -7.16 46.56
CA ILE A 28 -37.75 -8.38 46.20
C ILE A 28 -36.88 -9.58 46.56
N ASN A 29 -37.27 -10.34 47.59
CA ASN A 29 -36.54 -11.51 48.04
C ASN A 29 -36.94 -12.77 47.25
N ASN A 30 -36.47 -12.88 46.00
CA ASN A 30 -36.69 -14.04 45.14
C ASN A 30 -35.39 -14.50 44.46
N TRP A 31 -34.96 -15.72 44.78
CA TRP A 31 -33.68 -16.26 44.31
C TRP A 31 -33.59 -16.40 42.78
N LYS A 32 -34.70 -16.69 42.08
CA LYS A 32 -34.70 -16.82 40.61
C LYS A 32 -34.47 -15.48 39.93
N ILE A 33 -35.17 -14.44 40.39
CA ILE A 33 -35.05 -13.06 39.87
C ILE A 33 -33.65 -12.52 40.16
N GLY A 34 -33.18 -12.70 41.40
CA GLY A 34 -31.83 -12.30 41.80
C GLY A 34 -30.75 -13.00 40.96
N LEU A 35 -30.88 -14.31 40.74
CA LEU A 35 -29.94 -15.07 39.92
C LEU A 35 -29.92 -14.59 38.47
N THR A 36 -31.09 -14.40 37.82
CA THR A 36 -31.17 -13.90 36.44
C THR A 36 -30.57 -12.49 36.32
N GLN A 37 -30.87 -11.59 37.25
CA GLN A 37 -30.32 -10.24 37.25
C GLN A 37 -28.79 -10.25 37.43
N ARG A 38 -28.27 -11.05 38.35
CA ARG A 38 -26.82 -11.17 38.58
C ARG A 38 -26.10 -11.78 37.38
N ILE A 39 -26.66 -12.81 36.76
CA ILE A 39 -26.10 -13.39 35.52
C ILE A 39 -26.02 -12.32 34.43
N LEU A 40 -27.10 -11.58 34.18
CA LEU A 40 -27.14 -10.56 33.13
C LEU A 40 -26.19 -9.38 33.42
N GLN A 41 -26.08 -8.95 34.68
CA GLN A 41 -25.09 -7.95 35.11
C GLN A 41 -23.66 -8.44 34.89
N VAL A 42 -23.36 -9.68 35.28
CA VAL A 42 -22.04 -10.30 35.06
C VAL A 42 -21.76 -10.41 33.57
N SER A 43 -22.72 -10.82 32.73
CA SER A 43 -22.54 -10.89 31.27
C SER A 43 -22.18 -9.54 30.65
N ILE A 44 -22.84 -8.46 31.07
CA ILE A 44 -22.54 -7.10 30.56
C ILE A 44 -21.24 -6.55 31.17
N ALA A 45 -20.96 -6.83 32.44
CA ALA A 45 -19.69 -6.45 33.05
C ALA A 45 -18.51 -7.16 32.36
N ILE A 46 -18.66 -8.43 31.99
CA ILE A 46 -17.70 -9.18 31.18
C ILE A 46 -17.57 -8.54 29.78
N TYR A 47 -18.68 -8.15 29.14
CA TYR A 47 -18.68 -7.44 27.85
C TYR A 47 -17.88 -6.13 27.89
N VAL A 48 -17.98 -5.37 28.98
CA VAL A 48 -17.38 -4.04 29.14
C VAL A 48 -15.95 -4.10 29.69
N ILE A 49 -15.71 -4.75 30.84
CA ILE A 49 -14.51 -4.55 31.68
C ILE A 49 -13.42 -5.58 31.38
N TRP A 50 -13.66 -6.88 31.61
CA TRP A 50 -12.61 -7.89 31.42
C TRP A 50 -13.09 -9.36 31.44
N TYR A 51 -12.24 -10.16 30.83
CA TYR A 51 -12.12 -11.61 30.64
C TYR A 51 -12.33 -12.49 31.89
N VAL A 52 -12.96 -13.67 31.69
CA VAL A 52 -12.77 -14.83 32.57
C VAL A 52 -12.15 -15.95 31.72
N ASP A 53 -10.96 -16.36 32.13
CA ASP A 53 -10.20 -17.53 31.68
C ASP A 53 -10.92 -18.85 32.03
N ILE A 54 -12.14 -19.05 31.52
CA ILE A 54 -12.87 -20.32 31.65
C ILE A 54 -13.55 -20.64 30.32
N ILE A 55 -12.89 -21.55 29.59
CA ILE A 55 -13.39 -22.32 28.44
C ILE A 55 -13.32 -21.57 27.09
N ASN A 56 -12.55 -22.17 26.18
CA ASN A 56 -12.37 -21.87 24.76
C ASN A 56 -13.66 -21.69 23.93
N SER A 57 -14.55 -20.71 24.20
CA SER A 57 -15.67 -20.43 23.28
C SER A 57 -16.50 -19.16 23.41
N ILE A 58 -16.26 -18.18 24.30
CA ILE A 58 -17.12 -16.97 24.33
C ILE A 58 -16.31 -15.72 24.68
N GLY A 59 -15.84 -14.99 23.67
CA GLY A 59 -15.13 -13.71 23.83
C GLY A 59 -16.04 -12.55 24.25
N SER A 60 -15.49 -11.59 24.98
CA SER A 60 -16.05 -10.25 25.24
C SER A 60 -15.00 -9.16 24.97
N TRP A 61 -15.39 -8.06 24.31
CA TRP A 61 -14.64 -7.51 23.16
C TRP A 61 -14.12 -6.06 23.27
N VAL A 62 -14.67 -5.16 24.08
CA VAL A 62 -14.55 -3.70 23.78
C VAL A 62 -13.34 -2.97 24.36
N ILE A 63 -13.01 -3.13 25.64
CA ILE A 63 -11.94 -2.29 26.25
C ILE A 63 -10.53 -2.84 25.96
N ILE A 64 -10.33 -4.16 26.00
CA ILE A 64 -8.98 -4.73 25.85
C ILE A 64 -8.65 -5.10 24.41
N TYR A 65 -9.57 -5.77 23.70
CA TYR A 65 -9.30 -6.25 22.34
C TYR A 65 -9.31 -5.11 21.32
N GLU A 66 -10.34 -4.27 21.36
CA GLU A 66 -10.42 -3.05 20.53
C GLU A 66 -9.63 -1.86 21.10
N LYS A 67 -8.96 -2.04 22.26
CA LYS A 67 -8.20 -1.00 22.97
C LYS A 67 -8.97 0.32 23.12
N GLY A 68 -10.24 0.25 23.52
CA GLY A 68 -11.11 1.43 23.66
C GLY A 68 -10.64 2.48 24.68
N TYR A 69 -9.56 2.23 25.43
CA TYR A 69 -8.90 3.23 26.29
C TYR A 69 -7.83 4.05 25.57
N GLN A 70 -7.49 3.72 24.33
CA GLN A 70 -6.50 4.43 23.53
C GLN A 70 -7.16 5.42 22.59
N VAL A 71 -6.43 6.49 22.29
CA VAL A 71 -6.66 7.28 21.07
C VAL A 71 -5.70 6.75 20.01
N ASN A 72 -6.19 6.65 18.77
CA ASN A 72 -5.41 6.19 17.64
C ASN A 72 -5.03 7.38 16.74
N ASP A 73 -3.81 7.33 16.20
CA ASP A 73 -3.30 8.27 15.21
C ASP A 73 -2.76 7.51 13.99
N THR A 74 -2.89 8.12 12.82
CA THR A 74 -2.36 7.61 11.55
C THR A 74 -1.14 8.41 11.15
N ALA A 75 -0.03 7.73 10.85
CA ALA A 75 1.23 8.41 10.64
C ALA A 75 1.32 9.10 9.27
N MET A 76 2.03 10.23 9.25
CA MET A 76 2.60 10.81 8.04
C MET A 76 3.83 9.98 7.65
N THR A 77 3.97 9.63 6.37
CA THR A 77 5.01 8.70 5.91
C THR A 77 5.86 9.30 4.79
N SER A 78 7.14 8.92 4.77
CA SER A 78 8.07 9.27 3.70
C SER A 78 8.95 8.07 3.39
N VAL A 79 9.05 7.71 2.11
CA VAL A 79 9.86 6.60 1.63
C VAL A 79 10.85 7.09 0.58
N THR A 80 12.10 6.66 0.72
CA THR A 80 13.13 6.82 -0.31
C THR A 80 13.86 5.51 -0.51
N THR A 81 14.20 5.19 -1.75
CA THR A 81 14.85 3.93 -2.11
C THR A 81 16.21 4.13 -2.75
N LYS A 82 17.10 3.16 -2.53
CA LYS A 82 18.39 3.10 -3.21
C LYS A 82 18.68 1.68 -3.64
N ILE A 83 18.83 1.48 -4.93
CA ILE A 83 19.11 0.17 -5.53
C ILE A 83 20.60 0.07 -5.82
N LYS A 84 21.16 -1.13 -5.63
CA LYS A 84 22.52 -1.48 -5.99
C LYS A 84 22.53 -2.79 -6.75
N GLY A 85 23.20 -2.76 -7.90
CA GLY A 85 23.28 -3.88 -8.81
C GLY A 85 24.09 -3.49 -10.05
N ILE A 86 24.62 -4.49 -10.72
CA ILE A 86 25.26 -4.37 -12.03
C ILE A 86 24.80 -5.53 -12.90
N MET A 87 24.65 -5.29 -14.19
CA MET A 87 24.29 -6.29 -15.19
C MET A 87 25.19 -6.14 -16.41
N ILE A 88 25.56 -7.27 -17.00
CA ILE A 88 26.21 -7.31 -18.30
C ILE A 88 25.10 -7.51 -19.35
N ILE A 89 24.91 -6.52 -20.22
CA ILE A 89 23.91 -6.56 -21.30
C ILE A 89 24.48 -7.28 -22.52
N LYS A 90 25.74 -7.01 -22.84
CA LYS A 90 26.48 -7.65 -23.92
C LYS A 90 27.82 -8.13 -23.42
N TYR A 91 28.09 -9.42 -23.56
CA TYR A 91 29.41 -9.99 -23.32
C TYR A 91 30.34 -9.66 -24.48
N PRO A 92 31.66 -9.56 -24.23
CA PRO A 92 32.64 -9.48 -25.30
C PRO A 92 32.49 -10.77 -26.12
N SER A 93 31.96 -10.62 -27.33
CA SER A 93 31.84 -11.70 -28.31
C SER A 93 33.04 -11.63 -29.25
N GLU A 94 33.34 -12.71 -29.98
CA GLU A 94 34.47 -12.77 -30.91
C GLU A 94 34.45 -11.66 -32.00
N ASP A 95 33.29 -11.02 -32.22
CA ASP A 95 33.04 -9.98 -33.23
C ASP A 95 33.48 -8.54 -32.86
N ASN A 96 34.51 -8.35 -32.01
CA ASN A 96 35.01 -7.01 -31.62
C ASN A 96 33.96 -6.06 -30.99
N GLU A 97 32.79 -6.55 -30.57
CA GLU A 97 31.81 -5.71 -29.87
C GLU A 97 32.28 -5.41 -28.43
N MET A 98 32.33 -4.12 -28.08
CA MET A 98 32.65 -3.70 -26.72
C MET A 98 31.57 -4.20 -25.73
N PRO A 99 31.99 -4.77 -24.58
CA PRO A 99 31.04 -5.23 -23.57
C PRO A 99 30.22 -4.06 -23.05
N GLN A 100 28.90 -4.26 -22.95
CA GLN A 100 28.00 -3.26 -22.40
C GLN A 100 27.61 -3.65 -20.98
N ILE A 101 27.94 -2.77 -20.04
CA ILE A 101 27.56 -2.87 -18.63
C ILE A 101 26.41 -1.90 -18.39
N ALA A 102 25.49 -2.29 -17.53
CA ALA A 102 24.49 -1.40 -16.96
C ALA A 102 24.55 -1.47 -15.44
N ASP A 103 24.50 -0.32 -14.80
CA ASP A 103 24.42 -0.21 -13.35
C ASP A 103 23.06 0.34 -12.90
N ALA A 104 22.95 0.69 -11.62
CA ALA A 104 21.72 1.26 -11.06
C ALA A 104 21.25 2.54 -11.78
N ALA A 105 22.15 3.35 -12.33
CA ALA A 105 21.79 4.58 -13.04
C ALA A 105 21.16 4.31 -14.42
N ASP A 106 21.47 3.16 -15.03
CA ASP A 106 20.94 2.74 -16.32
C ASP A 106 19.62 1.97 -16.23
N ILE A 107 19.46 1.17 -15.16
CA ILE A 107 18.33 0.24 -15.01
C ILE A 107 17.20 0.79 -14.14
N VAL A 108 17.47 1.80 -13.30
CA VAL A 108 16.44 2.40 -12.45
C VAL A 108 15.94 3.68 -13.10
N TYR A 109 14.64 3.73 -13.41
CA TYR A 109 14.04 4.87 -14.08
C TYR A 109 12.58 5.13 -13.66
N PRO A 110 12.22 6.35 -13.23
CA PRO A 110 13.11 7.46 -12.93
C PRO A 110 13.97 7.16 -11.69
N GLN A 111 15.09 7.85 -11.53
CA GLN A 111 15.99 7.61 -10.39
C GLN A 111 15.39 8.03 -9.04
N LEU A 112 14.38 8.91 -9.07
CA LEU A 112 13.67 9.44 -7.92
C LEU A 112 12.18 9.29 -8.16
N GLU A 113 11.57 8.31 -7.49
CA GLU A 113 10.14 8.12 -7.44
C GLU A 113 9.72 8.01 -5.97
N ASN A 114 8.63 8.70 -5.60
CA ASN A 114 8.12 8.63 -4.23
C ASN A 114 7.27 7.38 -4.08
N ASN A 115 7.48 6.62 -3.00
CA ASN A 115 6.73 5.40 -2.68
C ASN A 115 6.74 4.34 -3.78
N ALA A 116 7.67 4.40 -4.72
CA ALA A 116 7.83 3.38 -5.74
C ALA A 116 9.24 3.43 -6.32
N PHE A 117 9.60 2.39 -7.06
CA PHE A 117 10.75 2.39 -7.94
C PHE A 117 10.52 1.39 -9.07
N PHE A 118 11.24 1.58 -10.18
CA PHE A 118 11.16 0.68 -11.32
C PHE A 118 12.54 0.13 -11.66
N ILE A 119 12.62 -1.16 -11.96
CA ILE A 119 13.81 -1.83 -12.46
C ILE A 119 13.53 -2.31 -13.87
N MET A 120 14.25 -1.73 -14.82
CA MET A 120 14.23 -2.12 -16.23
C MET A 120 14.85 -3.51 -16.38
N THR A 121 14.04 -4.45 -16.87
CA THR A 121 14.46 -5.83 -17.15
C THR A 121 14.71 -6.04 -18.64
N ASN A 122 13.95 -5.35 -19.48
CA ASN A 122 14.03 -5.49 -20.92
C ASN A 122 13.82 -4.13 -21.59
N ARG A 123 14.45 -3.90 -22.74
CA ARG A 123 14.27 -2.67 -23.50
C ARG A 123 14.43 -2.88 -25.00
N ILE A 124 13.60 -2.18 -25.76
CA ILE A 124 13.72 -2.04 -27.21
C ILE A 124 14.20 -0.63 -27.48
N LYS A 125 15.27 -0.50 -28.27
CA LYS A 125 15.86 0.78 -28.63
C LYS A 125 15.68 1.02 -30.13
N THR A 126 15.19 2.20 -30.48
CA THR A 126 15.16 2.70 -31.86
C THR A 126 15.99 3.98 -31.91
N ILE A 127 17.22 3.83 -32.40
CA ILE A 127 18.26 4.86 -32.34
C ILE A 127 18.16 5.78 -33.56
N GLY A 128 18.45 7.08 -33.37
CA GLY A 128 18.63 8.02 -34.46
C GLY A 128 17.35 8.39 -35.20
N GLN A 129 16.20 8.35 -34.52
CA GLN A 129 14.96 8.75 -35.16
C GLN A 129 14.98 10.23 -35.55
N VAL A 130 14.50 10.55 -36.74
CA VAL A 130 14.31 11.90 -37.26
C VAL A 130 12.85 12.09 -37.66
N ALA A 131 12.31 13.30 -37.49
CA ALA A 131 10.99 13.64 -37.99
C ALA A 131 11.01 13.73 -39.53
N THR A 132 10.56 12.68 -40.21
CA THR A 132 10.54 12.59 -41.67
C THR A 132 9.44 11.63 -42.16
N SER A 133 9.25 11.52 -43.47
CA SER A 133 8.36 10.53 -44.07
C SER A 133 9.04 9.17 -44.17
N CYS A 134 8.34 8.10 -43.78
CA CYS A 134 8.77 6.72 -43.99
C CYS A 134 7.58 5.79 -44.24
N THR A 135 7.87 4.56 -44.67
CA THR A 135 6.85 3.52 -44.83
C THR A 135 6.21 3.19 -43.49
N GLY A 136 4.88 3.04 -43.47
CA GLY A 136 4.17 2.46 -42.32
C GLY A 136 4.64 1.05 -41.98
N VAL A 137 4.21 0.54 -40.82
CA VAL A 137 4.60 -0.80 -40.35
C VAL A 137 3.94 -1.87 -41.23
N GLU A 138 4.71 -2.80 -41.80
CA GLU A 138 4.20 -3.96 -42.60
C GLU A 138 3.31 -4.92 -41.77
N ILE A 139 3.37 -4.81 -40.44
CA ILE A 139 2.74 -5.71 -39.47
C ILE A 139 1.31 -5.21 -39.18
N GLY A 140 0.42 -5.42 -40.15
CA GLY A 140 -1.03 -5.32 -39.95
C GLY A 140 -1.80 -4.83 -41.18
N PRO A 141 -3.06 -5.26 -41.35
CA PRO A 141 -3.90 -4.94 -42.53
C PRO A 141 -4.29 -3.45 -42.63
N LYS A 142 -3.87 -2.60 -41.69
CA LYS A 142 -4.28 -1.19 -41.62
C LYS A 142 -3.45 -0.25 -42.49
N PHE A 143 -2.23 -0.64 -42.88
CA PHE A 143 -1.32 0.21 -43.65
C PHE A 143 -1.06 -0.33 -45.07
N THR A 144 -1.61 -1.49 -45.42
CA THR A 144 -1.54 -2.03 -46.78
C THR A 144 -2.41 -1.21 -47.72
N CYS A 145 -1.87 -0.84 -48.87
CA CYS A 145 -2.56 -0.03 -49.87
C CYS A 145 -2.33 -0.55 -51.28
N ASP A 146 -3.31 -0.29 -52.14
CA ASP A 146 -3.21 -0.51 -53.57
C ASP A 146 -3.11 0.80 -54.37
N SER A 147 -3.64 1.89 -53.83
CA SER A 147 -3.58 3.22 -54.42
C SER A 147 -3.44 4.30 -53.35
N ASP A 148 -3.04 5.50 -53.75
CA ASP A 148 -2.92 6.67 -52.86
C ASP A 148 -4.24 7.02 -52.15
N ASN A 149 -5.39 6.75 -52.80
CA ASN A 149 -6.71 6.98 -52.20
C ASN A 149 -6.96 6.13 -50.95
N ASP A 150 -6.38 4.93 -50.88
CA ASP A 150 -6.49 4.07 -49.71
C ASP A 150 -5.81 4.74 -48.50
N CYS A 151 -4.69 5.43 -48.75
CA CYS A 151 -3.91 6.12 -47.74
C CYS A 151 -4.48 7.49 -47.36
N ALA A 152 -5.14 8.19 -48.28
CA ALA A 152 -5.76 9.49 -48.04
C ALA A 152 -6.94 9.41 -47.04
N SER A 153 -7.59 8.24 -46.97
CA SER A 153 -8.71 8.00 -46.06
C SER A 153 -8.29 7.64 -44.62
N LEU A 154 -6.99 7.39 -44.40
CA LEU A 154 -6.46 7.00 -43.10
C LEU A 154 -6.45 8.19 -42.14
N LYS A 155 -6.90 7.94 -40.90
CA LYS A 155 -6.81 8.90 -39.81
C LYS A 155 -5.40 8.86 -39.19
N PRO A 156 -4.93 9.97 -38.59
CA PRO A 156 -3.72 9.96 -37.77
C PRO A 156 -3.76 8.82 -36.74
N LEU A 157 -2.67 8.05 -36.65
CA LEU A 157 -2.49 6.94 -35.71
C LEU A 157 -1.39 7.28 -34.71
N GLU A 158 -1.30 6.51 -33.62
CA GLU A 158 -0.22 6.69 -32.62
C GLU A 158 1.18 6.56 -33.23
N THR A 159 1.32 5.82 -34.33
CA THR A 159 2.59 5.59 -35.04
C THR A 159 2.98 6.72 -35.98
N GLY A 160 2.08 7.62 -36.35
CA GLY A 160 2.35 8.72 -37.28
C GLY A 160 1.13 9.27 -38.02
N VAL A 161 1.36 10.33 -38.80
CA VAL A 161 0.33 10.99 -39.61
C VAL A 161 0.45 10.51 -41.06
N PRO A 162 -0.60 9.93 -41.68
CA PRO A 162 -0.53 9.49 -43.07
C PRO A 162 -0.31 10.68 -44.01
N THR A 163 0.60 10.53 -44.98
CA THR A 163 0.86 11.56 -46.00
C THR A 163 -0.12 11.49 -47.17
N GLY A 164 -0.85 10.38 -47.28
CA GLY A 164 -1.77 10.07 -48.38
C GLY A 164 -1.12 9.37 -49.58
N LYS A 165 0.17 9.01 -49.51
CA LYS A 165 0.87 8.29 -50.58
C LYS A 165 0.99 6.79 -50.31
N CYS A 166 0.83 5.97 -51.34
CA CYS A 166 1.03 4.53 -51.30
C CYS A 166 2.39 4.15 -51.94
N LEU A 167 3.27 3.53 -51.16
CA LEU A 167 4.58 3.08 -51.62
C LEU A 167 4.48 1.60 -52.04
N LYS A 168 4.56 1.32 -53.35
CA LYS A 168 4.48 -0.05 -53.91
C LYS A 168 5.85 -0.60 -54.32
N PRO A 169 6.39 -1.63 -53.62
CA PRO A 169 7.53 -2.39 -54.11
C PRO A 169 7.16 -3.24 -55.33
N PRO A 170 8.11 -3.59 -56.23
CA PRO A 170 7.82 -4.37 -57.46
C PRO A 170 7.20 -5.76 -57.22
N SER A 171 7.31 -6.32 -56.02
CA SER A 171 6.99 -7.73 -55.73
C SER A 171 6.16 -7.95 -54.46
N ARG A 172 5.60 -6.88 -53.85
CA ARG A 172 4.82 -6.94 -52.60
C ARG A 172 3.64 -5.97 -52.63
N SER A 173 2.67 -6.19 -51.75
CA SER A 173 1.57 -5.23 -51.49
C SER A 173 2.15 -3.87 -51.08
N GLY A 174 1.51 -2.78 -51.52
CA GLY A 174 1.93 -1.43 -51.17
C GLY A 174 1.70 -1.12 -49.71
N VAL A 175 2.45 -0.16 -49.18
CA VAL A 175 2.31 0.32 -47.80
C VAL A 175 2.19 1.84 -47.80
N CYS A 176 1.25 2.38 -47.02
CA CYS A 176 1.05 3.82 -46.91
C CYS A 176 2.26 4.51 -46.27
N GLU A 177 2.66 5.64 -46.85
CA GLU A 177 3.66 6.54 -46.29
C GLU A 177 3.07 7.36 -45.14
N ILE A 178 3.83 7.49 -44.06
CA ILE A 178 3.49 8.27 -42.88
C ILE A 178 4.61 9.26 -42.54
N TYR A 179 4.23 10.44 -42.04
CA TYR A 179 5.15 11.39 -41.42
C TYR A 179 5.23 11.11 -39.91
N ALA A 180 6.41 10.72 -39.45
CA ALA A 180 6.63 10.22 -38.09
C ALA A 180 8.09 10.40 -37.66
N TRP A 181 8.40 9.89 -36.48
CA TRP A 181 9.79 9.67 -36.07
C TRP A 181 10.30 8.37 -36.71
N CYS A 182 11.14 8.51 -37.72
CA CYS A 182 11.64 7.41 -38.54
C CYS A 182 13.14 7.16 -38.26
N PRO A 183 13.61 5.90 -38.21
CA PRO A 183 12.85 4.67 -38.49
C PRO A 183 11.83 4.35 -37.38
N LEU A 184 10.75 3.67 -37.74
CA LEU A 184 9.72 3.25 -36.80
C LEU A 184 10.24 2.20 -35.81
N GLU A 185 9.59 2.10 -34.66
CA GLU A 185 9.88 1.07 -33.67
C GLU A 185 9.65 -0.34 -34.24
N ASN A 186 10.60 -1.25 -33.98
CA ASN A 186 10.47 -2.66 -34.32
C ASN A 186 10.29 -3.51 -33.05
N ASP A 187 9.04 -3.85 -32.75
CA ASP A 187 8.64 -4.62 -31.57
C ASP A 187 8.87 -6.15 -31.68
N THR A 188 9.42 -6.64 -32.81
CA THR A 188 9.64 -8.09 -33.02
C THR A 188 10.83 -8.66 -32.26
N HIS A 189 11.75 -7.80 -31.79
CA HIS A 189 12.96 -8.22 -31.07
C HIS A 189 12.72 -8.23 -29.56
N VAL A 190 12.12 -9.32 -29.05
CA VAL A 190 12.13 -9.61 -27.60
C VAL A 190 13.48 -10.24 -27.25
N LEU A 191 14.07 -9.83 -26.11
CA LEU A 191 15.38 -10.30 -25.61
C LEU A 191 15.60 -11.82 -25.80
N LYS A 192 16.79 -12.19 -26.28
CA LYS A 192 17.21 -13.60 -26.36
C LYS A 192 17.65 -14.19 -25.02
N ASN A 193 18.00 -13.34 -24.02
CA ASN A 193 18.72 -13.75 -22.80
C ASN A 193 17.98 -13.43 -21.49
N GLY A 194 16.66 -13.62 -21.41
CA GLY A 194 15.87 -13.28 -20.21
C GLY A 194 16.31 -13.98 -18.92
N GLN A 195 16.80 -15.23 -19.01
CA GLN A 195 17.27 -15.97 -17.82
C GLN A 195 18.49 -15.31 -17.17
N GLN A 196 19.45 -14.84 -17.98
CA GLN A 196 20.65 -14.17 -17.46
C GLN A 196 20.28 -12.86 -16.74
N THR A 197 19.36 -12.08 -17.33
CA THR A 197 18.85 -10.87 -16.69
C THR A 197 18.17 -11.18 -15.35
N LEU A 198 17.38 -12.25 -15.28
CA LEU A 198 16.77 -12.70 -14.02
C LEU A 198 17.85 -13.00 -12.96
N ASP A 199 18.90 -13.72 -13.34
CA ASP A 199 19.98 -14.12 -12.41
C ASP A 199 20.75 -12.91 -11.86
N PHE A 200 21.02 -11.90 -12.70
CA PHE A 200 21.61 -10.64 -12.24
C PHE A 200 20.69 -9.90 -11.27
N ILE A 201 19.43 -9.69 -11.66
CA ILE A 201 18.48 -8.90 -10.86
C ILE A 201 18.17 -9.59 -9.53
N ARG A 202 18.09 -10.93 -9.49
CA ARG A 202 17.93 -11.69 -8.23
C ARG A 202 19.02 -11.38 -7.20
N ASN A 203 20.21 -10.99 -7.63
CA ASN A 203 21.33 -10.63 -6.75
C ASN A 203 21.39 -9.15 -6.36
N TYR A 204 20.48 -8.32 -6.87
CA TYR A 204 20.43 -6.92 -6.51
C TYR A 204 19.95 -6.72 -5.09
N THR A 205 20.29 -5.55 -4.56
CA THR A 205 19.82 -5.11 -3.25
C THR A 205 19.09 -3.78 -3.38
N VAL A 206 17.99 -3.65 -2.63
CA VAL A 206 17.29 -2.38 -2.44
C VAL A 206 17.33 -2.01 -0.97
N TYR A 207 17.81 -0.80 -0.70
CA TYR A 207 17.67 -0.15 0.59
C TYR A 207 16.42 0.71 0.58
N ILE A 208 15.49 0.43 1.49
CA ILE A 208 14.27 1.21 1.67
C ILE A 208 14.40 2.00 2.96
N LYS A 209 14.53 3.33 2.86
CA LYS A 209 14.47 4.22 4.02
C LYS A 209 13.04 4.69 4.18
N ASN A 210 12.41 4.32 5.29
CA ASN A 210 11.07 4.75 5.64
C ASN A 210 11.09 5.56 6.95
N ASN A 211 10.56 6.77 6.91
CA ASN A 211 10.31 7.61 8.08
C ASN A 211 8.81 7.70 8.30
N ILE A 212 8.39 7.62 9.56
CA ILE A 212 7.02 7.84 9.99
C ILE A 212 6.97 8.86 11.12
N GLU A 213 5.89 9.64 11.16
CA GLU A 213 5.58 10.57 12.24
C GLU A 213 4.11 10.45 12.60
N PHE A 214 3.82 10.17 13.88
CA PHE A 214 2.48 10.25 14.45
C PHE A 214 2.28 11.66 15.02
N PRO A 215 1.64 12.59 14.29
CA PRO A 215 1.61 14.01 14.66
C PRO A 215 0.87 14.25 15.97
N GLN A 216 -0.16 13.47 16.28
CA GLN A 216 -0.95 13.63 17.50
C GLN A 216 -0.14 13.29 18.75
N PHE A 217 0.83 12.39 18.63
CA PHE A 217 1.69 11.96 19.74
C PHE A 217 3.10 12.58 19.66
N GLU A 218 3.40 13.34 18.61
CA GLU A 218 4.72 13.90 18.31
C GLU A 218 5.83 12.85 18.27
N VAL A 219 5.50 11.63 17.83
CA VAL A 219 6.44 10.49 17.78
C VAL A 219 6.96 10.29 16.37
N LYS A 220 8.28 10.35 16.20
CA LYS A 220 8.99 10.05 14.94
C LYS A 220 9.73 8.72 15.06
N ARG A 221 9.66 7.89 14.02
CA ARG A 221 10.41 6.63 13.93
C ARG A 221 10.98 6.45 12.52
N ASN A 222 12.13 5.80 12.44
CA ASN A 222 12.71 5.33 11.18
C ASN A 222 12.78 3.79 11.21
N ASN A 223 12.56 3.15 10.06
CA ASN A 223 12.63 1.68 9.97
C ASN A 223 14.00 1.10 10.33
N ARG A 224 15.09 1.86 10.12
CA ARG A 224 16.44 1.50 10.56
C ARG A 224 16.56 1.38 12.09
N ASP A 225 15.78 2.15 12.86
CA ASP A 225 15.88 2.16 14.32
C ASP A 225 15.46 0.82 14.95
N ALA A 226 14.70 0.00 14.21
CA ALA A 226 14.29 -1.34 14.62
C ALA A 226 15.41 -2.38 14.46
N TRP A 227 16.41 -2.11 13.62
CA TRP A 227 17.56 -3.01 13.40
C TRP A 227 18.70 -2.66 14.35
N ILE A 228 18.71 -3.30 15.53
CA ILE A 228 19.71 -3.11 16.57
C ILE A 228 20.75 -4.23 16.47
N SER A 229 21.90 -3.94 15.86
CA SER A 229 23.00 -4.89 15.66
C SER A 229 24.36 -4.21 15.76
N ASN A 230 25.38 -4.96 16.18
CA ASN A 230 26.78 -4.52 16.19
C ASN A 230 27.44 -4.64 14.80
N ALA A 231 26.79 -5.29 13.84
CA ALA A 231 27.30 -5.45 12.48
C ALA A 231 27.29 -4.12 11.71
N SER A 232 28.13 -4.03 10.67
CA SER A 232 28.08 -2.89 9.76
C SER A 232 26.74 -2.85 9.03
N PHE A 233 26.11 -1.68 8.97
CA PHE A 233 24.80 -1.53 8.34
C PHE A 233 24.76 -2.04 6.89
N GLY A 234 25.86 -1.90 6.14
CA GLY A 234 25.93 -2.36 4.75
C GLY A 234 25.88 -3.88 4.57
N SER A 235 26.16 -4.67 5.62
CA SER A 235 26.17 -6.13 5.54
C SER A 235 24.84 -6.78 5.89
N CYS A 236 23.89 -6.06 6.50
CA CYS A 236 22.60 -6.65 6.87
C CYS A 236 21.79 -7.02 5.62
N ARG A 237 21.02 -8.11 5.69
CA ARG A 237 20.05 -8.49 4.67
C ARG A 237 18.77 -8.90 5.36
N TYR A 238 17.63 -8.43 4.86
CA TYR A 238 16.34 -8.80 5.40
C TYR A 238 16.13 -10.31 5.37
N ASP A 239 15.79 -10.88 6.52
CA ASP A 239 15.39 -12.27 6.69
C ASP A 239 14.20 -12.33 7.67
N PRO A 240 12.99 -12.72 7.22
CA PRO A 240 11.80 -12.77 8.07
C PRO A 240 11.93 -13.73 9.25
N ASN A 241 12.79 -14.75 9.15
CA ASN A 241 12.94 -15.78 10.18
C ASN A 241 14.01 -15.44 11.22
N HIS A 242 14.85 -14.43 10.94
CA HIS A 242 15.93 -14.04 11.83
C HIS A 242 15.49 -12.99 12.86
N TYR A 243 15.91 -13.15 14.13
CA TYR A 243 15.43 -12.33 15.25
C TYR A 243 15.74 -10.82 15.13
N VAL A 244 16.90 -10.44 14.58
CA VAL A 244 17.29 -9.02 14.32
C VAL A 244 17.10 -8.63 12.86
N ASP A 245 17.63 -9.40 11.92
CA ASP A 245 17.59 -9.10 10.48
C ASP A 245 16.19 -9.05 9.86
N LYS A 246 15.13 -9.52 10.53
CA LYS A 246 13.74 -9.22 10.14
C LYS A 246 13.41 -7.72 10.10
N TYR A 247 14.22 -6.88 10.75
CA TYR A 247 14.09 -5.42 10.70
C TYR A 247 15.09 -4.75 9.76
N CYS A 248 16.00 -5.49 9.14
CA CYS A 248 17.00 -4.91 8.23
C CYS A 248 16.28 -4.28 7.02
N PRO A 249 16.53 -3.00 6.70
CA PRO A 249 15.88 -2.29 5.61
C PRO A 249 16.53 -2.53 4.23
N ILE A 250 17.48 -3.49 4.13
CA ILE A 250 18.19 -3.85 2.90
C ILE A 250 17.69 -5.21 2.44
N PHE A 251 16.96 -5.22 1.33
CA PHE A 251 16.32 -6.42 0.78
C PHE A 251 17.12 -6.92 -0.41
N LYS A 252 17.33 -8.24 -0.47
CA LYS A 252 17.80 -8.90 -1.69
C LYS A 252 16.58 -9.12 -2.59
N MET A 253 16.70 -8.85 -3.89
CA MET A 253 15.58 -9.02 -4.82
C MET A 253 15.09 -10.47 -4.88
N SER A 254 15.98 -11.46 -4.75
CA SER A 254 15.57 -12.87 -4.67
C SER A 254 14.55 -13.11 -3.55
N THR A 255 14.73 -12.50 -2.37
CA THR A 255 13.80 -12.67 -1.24
C THR A 255 12.39 -12.16 -1.58
N ILE A 256 12.31 -11.05 -2.33
CA ILE A 256 11.03 -10.50 -2.79
C ILE A 256 10.44 -11.43 -3.86
N PHE A 257 11.23 -11.81 -4.85
CA PHE A 257 10.79 -12.63 -5.99
C PHE A 257 10.31 -14.03 -5.59
N ASP A 258 10.98 -14.64 -4.60
CA ASP A 258 10.61 -15.96 -4.09
C ASP A 258 9.26 -15.92 -3.35
N GLN A 259 8.93 -14.79 -2.68
CA GLN A 259 7.62 -14.61 -2.05
C GLN A 259 6.51 -14.24 -3.04
N THR A 260 6.82 -13.47 -4.09
CA THR A 260 5.83 -12.98 -5.06
C THR A 260 5.68 -13.87 -6.31
N GLY A 261 6.46 -14.95 -6.42
CA GLY A 261 6.41 -15.90 -7.54
C GLY A 261 6.85 -15.31 -8.88
N VAL A 262 7.84 -14.41 -8.88
CA VAL A 262 8.36 -13.77 -10.12
C VAL A 262 9.08 -14.80 -10.98
N ASP A 263 8.71 -14.85 -12.26
CA ASP A 263 9.22 -15.79 -13.25
C ASP A 263 9.90 -15.08 -14.43
N ILE A 264 10.39 -15.88 -15.40
CA ILE A 264 11.05 -15.35 -16.60
C ILE A 264 10.09 -14.55 -17.50
N ASN A 265 8.79 -14.86 -17.50
CA ASN A 265 7.80 -14.11 -18.28
C ASN A 265 7.66 -12.67 -17.76
N THR A 266 7.73 -12.50 -16.44
CA THR A 266 7.76 -11.18 -15.78
C THR A 266 8.98 -10.35 -16.21
N ILE A 267 10.12 -11.00 -16.48
CA ILE A 267 11.32 -10.31 -17.00
C ILE A 267 11.12 -9.81 -18.44
N PHE A 268 10.38 -10.55 -19.27
CA PHE A 268 10.13 -10.14 -20.65
C PHE A 268 9.06 -9.07 -20.78
N LYS A 269 7.94 -9.23 -20.07
CA LYS A 269 6.75 -8.37 -20.19
C LYS A 269 6.70 -7.26 -19.14
N GLY A 270 7.53 -7.35 -18.10
CA GLY A 270 7.41 -6.52 -16.91
C GLY A 270 6.32 -7.00 -15.97
N GLY A 271 6.17 -6.30 -14.85
CA GLY A 271 5.04 -6.46 -13.95
C GLY A 271 5.03 -5.45 -12.80
N VAL A 272 4.03 -5.53 -11.93
CA VAL A 272 3.90 -4.64 -10.77
C VAL A 272 3.85 -5.45 -9.47
N LEU A 273 4.77 -5.16 -8.56
CA LEU A 273 4.86 -5.77 -7.24
C LEU A 273 4.55 -4.75 -6.14
N GLY A 274 4.03 -5.23 -5.02
CA GLY A 274 3.77 -4.46 -3.81
C GLY A 274 4.75 -4.82 -2.70
N ILE A 275 5.33 -3.80 -2.06
CA ILE A 275 6.09 -3.91 -0.81
C ILE A 275 5.27 -3.22 0.26
N ILE A 276 4.81 -3.96 1.26
CA ILE A 276 3.96 -3.45 2.33
C ILE A 276 4.79 -3.33 3.60
N ILE A 277 4.84 -2.13 4.16
CA ILE A 277 5.48 -1.81 5.44
C ILE A 277 4.38 -1.47 6.44
N ASN A 278 4.11 -2.38 7.36
CA ASN A 278 3.10 -2.20 8.40
C ASN A 278 3.74 -1.78 9.72
N TRP A 279 3.26 -0.68 10.28
CA TRP A 279 3.60 -0.18 11.61
C TRP A 279 2.32 -0.18 12.44
N ASN A 280 2.13 -1.25 13.20
CA ASN A 280 1.07 -1.30 14.21
C ASN A 280 1.70 -1.08 15.57
N CYS A 281 1.67 0.16 16.03
CA CYS A 281 2.39 0.59 17.21
C CYS A 281 1.45 0.79 18.39
N ASP A 282 1.82 0.24 19.52
CA ASP A 282 1.18 0.56 20.80
C ASP A 282 2.19 1.32 21.64
N LEU A 283 1.96 2.62 21.79
CA LEU A 283 2.89 3.54 22.44
C LEU A 283 2.90 3.37 23.96
N ASP A 284 1.95 2.62 24.53
CA ASP A 284 1.90 2.34 25.97
C ASP A 284 3.01 1.37 26.40
N TYR A 285 3.43 0.46 25.50
CA TYR A 285 4.58 -0.44 25.71
C TYR A 285 5.94 0.21 25.39
N GLY A 286 5.93 1.49 25.03
CA GLY A 286 7.13 2.26 24.69
C GLY A 286 7.59 2.08 23.25
N LEU A 287 8.49 2.98 22.83
CA LEU A 287 8.88 3.14 21.43
C LEU A 287 9.58 1.92 20.84
N GLY A 288 10.35 1.17 21.62
CA GLY A 288 11.10 0.00 21.14
C GLY A 288 10.24 -1.16 20.63
N SER A 289 8.96 -1.19 21.00
CA SER A 289 7.99 -2.19 20.51
C SER A 289 7.38 -1.83 19.15
N CYS A 290 7.40 -0.54 18.79
CA CYS A 290 6.92 -0.01 17.52
C CYS A 290 7.96 -0.25 16.44
N ASN A 291 7.83 -1.36 15.71
CA ASN A 291 8.77 -1.81 14.67
C ASN A 291 8.01 -2.15 13.38
N PRO A 292 8.66 -2.02 12.21
CA PRO A 292 8.02 -2.31 10.93
C PRO A 292 7.91 -3.82 10.71
N GLN A 293 6.84 -4.21 10.03
CA GLN A 293 6.65 -5.55 9.47
C GLN A 293 6.58 -5.44 7.96
N TYR A 294 7.34 -6.28 7.27
CA TYR A 294 7.44 -6.28 5.82
C TYR A 294 6.70 -7.47 5.22
N SER A 295 5.98 -7.25 4.13
CA SER A 295 5.39 -8.30 3.30
C SER A 295 5.44 -7.90 1.83
N PHE A 296 5.43 -8.88 0.94
CA PHE A 296 5.50 -8.67 -0.50
C PHE A 296 4.32 -9.34 -1.19
N THR A 297 3.81 -8.71 -2.24
CA THR A 297 2.68 -9.24 -3.00
C THR A 297 2.86 -8.94 -4.49
N ASN A 298 2.24 -9.75 -5.34
CA ASN A 298 2.13 -9.48 -6.77
C ASN A 298 0.81 -8.75 -7.03
N LEU A 299 0.86 -7.56 -7.63
CA LEU A 299 -0.34 -6.73 -7.86
C LEU A 299 -1.02 -7.03 -9.20
N GLU A 300 -0.40 -7.83 -10.06
CA GLU A 300 -0.92 -8.20 -11.39
C GLU A 300 -1.59 -9.58 -11.41
N ASP A 301 -2.07 -10.09 -10.28
CA ASP A 301 -2.73 -11.40 -10.16
C ASP A 301 -4.15 -11.40 -10.80
N SER A 302 -4.19 -11.11 -12.10
CA SER A 302 -5.34 -11.30 -12.98
C SER A 302 -5.14 -12.63 -13.74
N PRO A 303 -6.20 -13.45 -13.93
CA PRO A 303 -6.13 -14.65 -14.76
C PRO A 303 -5.70 -14.35 -16.20
N ASP A 304 -5.94 -13.12 -16.67
CA ASP A 304 -5.43 -12.61 -17.94
C ASP A 304 -4.02 -12.03 -17.74
N LYS A 305 -3.00 -12.89 -17.68
CA LYS A 305 -1.54 -12.56 -17.64
C LYS A 305 -1.01 -11.82 -18.89
N LEU A 306 -1.87 -11.03 -19.54
CA LEU A 306 -1.67 -10.46 -20.87
C LEU A 306 -0.99 -9.10 -20.85
N SER A 307 -1.08 -8.30 -19.78
CA SER A 307 -0.69 -6.88 -19.86
C SER A 307 0.77 -6.56 -19.56
N GLY A 308 1.43 -7.25 -18.61
CA GLY A 308 2.77 -6.86 -18.12
C GLY A 308 2.86 -5.36 -17.78
N PHE A 309 4.09 -4.84 -17.66
CA PHE A 309 4.32 -3.42 -17.40
C PHE A 309 5.43 -2.87 -18.30
N ASN A 310 5.07 -1.89 -19.15
CA ASN A 310 6.00 -1.20 -20.04
C ASN A 310 5.63 0.27 -20.25
N PHE A 311 6.61 1.08 -20.63
CA PHE A 311 6.43 2.48 -21.03
C PHE A 311 7.50 2.89 -22.04
N ARG A 312 7.29 4.03 -22.70
CA ARG A 312 8.22 4.61 -23.66
C ARG A 312 8.76 5.94 -23.16
N TYR A 313 10.04 6.19 -23.38
CA TYR A 313 10.65 7.50 -23.20
C TYR A 313 11.64 7.78 -24.34
N ALA A 314 11.96 9.04 -24.57
CA ALA A 314 12.84 9.46 -25.65
C ALA A 314 14.00 10.32 -25.13
N ILE A 315 15.17 10.13 -25.70
CA ILE A 315 16.37 10.94 -25.44
C ILE A 315 16.61 11.79 -26.69
N TYR A 316 16.46 13.10 -26.57
CA TYR A 316 16.61 14.03 -27.69
C TYR A 316 18.04 14.55 -27.77
N TYR A 317 18.58 14.63 -29.00
CA TYR A 317 19.90 15.18 -29.28
C TYR A 317 19.94 15.84 -30.65
N ARG A 318 20.98 16.63 -30.93
CA ARG A 318 21.20 17.27 -32.24
C ARG A 318 22.48 16.76 -32.86
N GLU A 319 22.42 16.39 -34.13
CA GLU A 319 23.55 15.97 -34.94
C GLU A 319 23.48 16.70 -36.28
N GLY A 320 24.56 17.38 -36.68
CA GLY A 320 24.57 18.16 -37.94
C GLY A 320 23.48 19.25 -38.04
N GLY A 321 22.97 19.76 -36.92
CA GLY A 321 21.87 20.76 -36.89
C GLY A 321 20.46 20.17 -36.98
N VAL A 322 20.33 18.87 -37.27
CA VAL A 322 19.07 18.13 -37.31
C VAL A 322 18.71 17.63 -35.90
N LEU A 323 17.43 17.65 -35.55
CA LEU A 323 16.94 17.10 -34.29
C LEU A 323 16.72 15.60 -34.44
N HIS A 324 17.41 14.82 -33.62
CA HIS A 324 17.27 13.38 -33.50
C HIS A 324 16.67 13.02 -32.14
N ARG A 325 16.11 11.81 -32.05
CA ARG A 325 15.82 11.17 -30.77
C ARG A 325 16.12 9.68 -30.80
N ASP A 326 16.53 9.16 -29.65
CA ASP A 326 16.51 7.73 -29.38
C ASP A 326 15.24 7.39 -28.63
N LEU A 327 14.42 6.51 -29.19
CA LEU A 327 13.23 5.99 -28.52
C LEU A 327 13.60 4.72 -27.76
N ILE A 328 13.21 4.66 -26.50
CA ILE A 328 13.37 3.49 -25.64
C ILE A 328 12.00 3.06 -25.14
N LYS A 329 11.60 1.84 -25.48
CA LYS A 329 10.49 1.14 -24.84
C LYS A 329 11.05 0.24 -23.75
N ALA A 330 10.79 0.60 -22.51
CA ALA A 330 11.26 -0.10 -21.34
C ALA A 330 10.17 -1.04 -20.82
N TYR A 331 10.56 -2.28 -20.55
CA TYR A 331 9.80 -3.27 -19.80
C TYR A 331 10.54 -3.53 -18.50
N GLY A 332 9.79 -3.79 -17.44
CA GLY A 332 10.42 -4.00 -16.14
C GLY A 332 9.43 -4.17 -15.02
N ILE A 333 9.99 -4.30 -13.83
CA ILE A 333 9.22 -4.52 -12.62
C ILE A 333 9.10 -3.18 -11.89
N ARG A 334 7.87 -2.72 -11.71
CA ARG A 334 7.56 -1.58 -10.85
C ARG A 334 7.22 -2.10 -9.45
N PHE A 335 7.87 -1.54 -8.45
CA PHE A 335 7.63 -1.88 -7.04
C PHE A 335 6.93 -0.70 -6.39
N ASN A 336 5.69 -0.89 -5.98
CA ASN A 336 4.93 0.10 -5.21
C ASN A 336 5.10 -0.18 -3.72
N ILE A 337 5.43 0.85 -2.95
CA ILE A 337 5.67 0.74 -1.51
C ILE A 337 4.48 1.33 -0.78
N PHE A 338 3.75 0.48 -0.06
CA PHE A 338 2.61 0.86 0.76
C PHE A 338 3.03 0.89 2.22
N VAL A 339 2.86 2.04 2.87
CA VAL A 339 3.14 2.19 4.30
C VAL A 339 1.84 2.38 5.04
N HIS A 340 1.49 1.40 5.87
CA HIS A 340 0.36 1.49 6.80
C HIS A 340 0.94 1.72 8.18
N ALA A 341 0.60 2.85 8.80
CA ALA A 341 1.16 3.20 10.09
C ALA A 341 0.08 3.77 11.00
N THR A 342 -0.20 3.02 12.07
CA THR A 342 -1.18 3.34 13.09
C THR A 342 -0.54 3.23 14.47
N ALA A 343 -0.78 4.20 15.33
CA ALA A 343 -0.34 4.16 16.71
C ALA A 343 -1.54 4.32 17.64
N GLY A 344 -1.59 3.54 18.71
CA GLY A 344 -2.48 3.75 19.85
C GLY A 344 -1.71 4.25 21.06
N LYS A 345 -2.30 5.16 21.83
CA LYS A 345 -1.76 5.62 23.13
C LYS A 345 -2.88 5.84 24.13
N PHE A 346 -2.65 5.45 25.37
CA PHE A 346 -3.59 5.64 26.47
C PHE A 346 -4.08 7.08 26.56
N ASN A 347 -5.40 7.24 26.70
CA ASN A 347 -6.02 8.51 27.00
C ASN A 347 -7.20 8.30 27.96
N VAL A 348 -7.26 9.15 28.98
CA VAL A 348 -8.27 9.10 30.03
C VAL A 348 -9.69 9.39 29.52
N ILE A 349 -9.83 10.17 28.44
CA ILE A 349 -11.11 10.57 27.85
C ILE A 349 -11.86 9.36 27.25
N PRO A 350 -11.33 8.62 26.25
CA PRO A 350 -12.02 7.46 25.69
C PRO A 350 -12.21 6.35 26.72
N LEU A 351 -11.30 6.20 27.70
CA LEU A 351 -11.49 5.31 28.83
C LEU A 351 -12.79 5.63 29.60
N PHE A 352 -12.96 6.87 30.07
CA PHE A 352 -14.16 7.24 30.83
C PHE A 352 -15.43 7.25 29.98
N LEU A 353 -15.35 7.60 28.69
CA LEU A 353 -16.49 7.52 27.78
C LEU A 353 -16.97 6.07 27.60
N ASN A 354 -16.05 5.13 27.43
CA ASN A 354 -16.38 3.72 27.29
C ASN A 354 -16.83 3.08 28.60
N LEU A 355 -16.22 3.45 29.74
CA LEU A 355 -16.71 3.04 31.07
C LEU A 355 -18.11 3.60 31.35
N GLY A 356 -18.36 4.87 31.05
CA GLY A 356 -19.66 5.50 31.23
C GLY A 356 -20.75 4.84 30.37
N SER A 357 -20.43 4.56 29.10
CA SER A 357 -21.32 3.82 28.19
C SER A 357 -21.58 2.40 28.70
N GLY A 358 -20.56 1.72 29.23
CA GLY A 358 -20.71 0.39 29.83
C GLY A 358 -21.56 0.38 31.10
N LEU A 359 -21.40 1.38 31.97
CA LEU A 359 -22.26 1.57 33.16
C LEU A 359 -23.72 1.86 32.76
N ALA A 360 -23.94 2.62 31.69
CA ALA A 360 -25.28 2.85 31.15
C ALA A 360 -25.93 1.54 30.66
N LEU A 361 -25.18 0.66 29.98
CA LEU A 361 -25.67 -0.66 29.59
C LEU A 361 -26.05 -1.53 30.80
N LEU A 362 -25.26 -1.51 31.87
CA LEU A 362 -25.58 -2.22 33.13
C LEU A 362 -26.90 -1.72 33.75
N SER A 363 -27.23 -0.43 33.58
CA SER A 363 -28.47 0.15 34.09
C SER A 363 -29.73 -0.26 33.31
N LEU A 364 -29.61 -0.78 32.09
CA LEU A 364 -30.75 -1.29 31.31
C LEU A 364 -31.21 -2.66 31.83
N VAL A 365 -30.28 -3.45 32.38
CA VAL A 365 -30.57 -4.76 32.98
C VAL A 365 -31.55 -4.65 34.14
N SER A 366 -31.33 -3.67 35.01
CA SER A 366 -32.19 -3.46 36.17
C SER A 366 -33.60 -2.99 35.78
N LYS A 367 -33.79 -2.40 34.58
CA LYS A 367 -35.11 -1.99 34.07
C LYS A 367 -35.86 -3.13 33.36
N ASN A 368 -35.16 -3.96 32.59
CA ASN A 368 -35.81 -4.98 31.73
C ASN A 368 -36.33 -6.22 32.48
N VAL A 369 -35.81 -6.55 33.67
CA VAL A 369 -36.37 -7.63 34.50
C VAL A 369 -37.84 -7.35 34.87
N TYR A 370 -38.23 -6.08 34.98
CA TYR A 370 -39.61 -5.66 35.27
C TYR A 370 -40.54 -5.67 34.04
N SER A 371 -40.00 -5.75 32.82
CA SER A 371 -40.80 -5.70 31.58
C SER A 371 -41.21 -7.06 31.03
N PHE A 372 -40.80 -8.18 31.67
CA PHE A 372 -41.23 -9.51 31.24
C PHE A 372 -42.70 -9.75 31.63
N PRO A 373 -43.61 -9.96 30.65
CA PRO A 373 -45.05 -10.06 30.92
C PRO A 373 -45.45 -11.25 31.81
N LYS A 374 -44.56 -12.24 32.01
CA LYS A 374 -44.79 -13.35 32.94
C LYS A 374 -44.53 -13.02 34.42
N PHE A 375 -43.82 -11.94 34.75
CA PHE A 375 -43.53 -11.57 36.14
C PHE A 375 -44.63 -10.71 36.79
N SER A 376 -45.48 -10.04 36.02
CA SER A 376 -46.63 -9.29 36.54
C SER A 376 -47.68 -10.18 37.20
N LEU A 377 -47.65 -11.50 36.95
CA LEU A 377 -48.59 -12.47 37.54
C LEU A 377 -48.18 -12.98 38.93
N TYR A 378 -46.93 -12.77 39.36
CA TYR A 378 -46.44 -13.21 40.67
C TYR A 378 -46.45 -12.11 41.75
N LEU A 379 -46.86 -10.88 41.41
CA LEU A 379 -47.00 -9.77 42.37
C LEU A 379 -48.44 -9.62 42.90
N TYR A 380 -49.36 -10.51 42.51
CA TYR A 380 -50.76 -10.52 42.93
C TYR A 380 -51.20 -11.83 43.64
N GLN A 381 -50.24 -12.59 44.18
CA GLN A 381 -50.47 -13.66 45.16
C GLN A 381 -49.49 -13.48 46.31
#